data_AF-F5XUX3-F1
#
_entry.id   AF-F5XUX3-F1
#
_cell.length_a   1.000
_cell.length_b   1.000
_cell.length_c   1.000
_cell.angle_alpha   90.00
_cell.angle_beta   90.00
_cell.angle_gamma   90.00
#
_symmetry.space_group_name_H-M   'P 1'
#
loop_
_entity.id
_entity.type
_entity.pdbx_description
1 polymer ?
#
loop_
_entity_poly.entity_id
_entity_poly.type
_entity_poly.pdbx_seq_one_letter_code
_entity_poly.pdbx_strand_id
1 'polypeptide(L)'
;MQGNLSAWLVKHALIHRSLGFDYQGIETLQIKPGDWHSIAVILYVYGYNYLRSQCAYDVAPGGLLASVYHLTRIEYGVDQPEEVCIKVFAPRRDPRIPSVFWV
;
A
#
# COMPACT_ATOMS: atom_id res chain seq x y z
N MET A 1 4.83 -16.48 -3.43
CA MET A 1 5.68 -16.07 -2.30
C MET A 1 4.97 -14.95 -1.56
N GLN A 2 4.89 -15.03 -0.23
CA GLN A 2 4.24 -14.02 0.61
C GLN A 2 5.36 -13.19 1.26
N GLY A 3 5.26 -11.85 1.24
CA GLY A 3 6.26 -11.00 1.84
C GLY A 3 6.03 -10.77 3.33
N ASN A 4 6.99 -10.11 3.97
CA ASN A 4 7.04 -9.93 5.42
C ASN A 4 5.82 -9.16 5.94
N LEU A 5 5.40 -8.11 5.22
CA LEU A 5 4.27 -7.30 5.64
C LEU A 5 2.96 -8.07 5.47
N SER A 6 2.78 -8.79 4.35
CA SER A 6 1.59 -9.63 4.19
C SER A 6 1.48 -10.68 5.29
N ALA A 7 2.59 -11.35 5.64
CA ALA A 7 2.61 -12.32 6.74
C ALA A 7 2.25 -11.67 8.08
N TRP A 8 2.77 -10.47 8.36
CA TRP A 8 2.45 -9.71 9.56
C TRP A 8 0.97 -9.30 9.61
N LEU A 9 0.41 -8.82 8.51
CA LEU A 9 -1.00 -8.45 8.41
C LEU A 9 -1.93 -9.66 8.60
N VAL A 10 -1.57 -10.83 8.05
CA VAL A 10 -2.31 -12.09 8.30
C VAL A 10 -2.32 -12.44 9.78
N LYS A 11 -1.17 -12.34 10.45
CA LYS A 11 -1.06 -12.61 11.90
C LYS A 11 -1.99 -11.71 12.74
N HIS A 12 -2.26 -10.50 12.28
CA HIS A 12 -3.14 -9.55 12.96
C HIS A 12 -4.57 -9.51 12.39
N ALA A 13 -4.95 -10.50 11.57
CA ALA A 13 -6.26 -10.62 10.94
C ALA A 13 -6.67 -9.37 10.11
N LEU A 14 -5.70 -8.65 9.56
CA LEU A 14 -5.94 -7.48 8.71
C LEU A 14 -6.13 -7.92 7.26
N ILE A 15 -7.30 -7.59 6.71
CA ILE A 15 -7.71 -8.02 5.37
C ILE A 15 -6.89 -7.28 4.32
N HIS A 16 -6.19 -8.04 3.49
CA HIS A 16 -5.44 -7.56 2.34
C HIS A 16 -5.33 -8.70 1.32
N ARG A 17 -4.88 -8.37 0.11
CA ARG A 17 -4.51 -9.36 -0.90
C ARG A 17 -3.08 -9.10 -1.36
N SER A 18 -2.18 -10.07 -1.21
CA SER A 18 -0.85 -9.97 -1.80
C SER A 18 -0.94 -10.01 -3.33
N LEU A 19 -0.27 -9.08 -4.01
CA LEU A 19 -0.12 -9.03 -5.46
C LEU A 19 1.26 -9.56 -5.92
N GLY A 20 2.07 -10.06 -4.99
CA GLY A 20 3.44 -10.48 -5.24
C GLY A 20 4.45 -9.33 -5.08
N PHE A 21 5.56 -9.44 -5.80
CA PHE A 21 6.64 -8.47 -5.79
C PHE A 21 6.73 -7.78 -7.15
N ASP A 22 7.14 -6.50 -7.16
CA ASP A 22 7.42 -5.80 -8.40
C ASP A 22 8.79 -6.21 -8.98
N TYR A 23 9.18 -5.57 -10.09
CA TYR A 23 10.43 -5.88 -10.79
C TYR A 23 11.69 -5.53 -9.98
N GLN A 24 11.56 -4.73 -8.92
CA GLN A 24 12.64 -4.39 -7.99
C GLN A 24 12.62 -5.27 -6.72
N GLY A 25 11.67 -6.19 -6.61
CA GLY A 25 11.51 -7.04 -5.43
C GLY A 25 10.74 -6.37 -4.28
N ILE A 26 10.01 -5.28 -4.54
CA ILE A 26 9.20 -4.58 -3.52
C ILE A 26 7.86 -5.29 -3.38
N GLU A 27 7.48 -5.63 -2.14
CA GLU A 27 6.21 -6.27 -1.85
C GLU A 27 5.04 -5.35 -2.23
N THR A 28 4.09 -5.88 -3.00
CA THR A 28 2.91 -5.16 -3.44
C THR A 28 1.64 -5.75 -2.83
N LEU A 29 0.84 -4.94 -2.15
CA LEU A 29 -0.41 -5.35 -1.51
C LEU A 29 -1.60 -4.59 -2.07
N GLN A 30 -2.71 -5.30 -2.28
CA GLN A 30 -4.01 -4.73 -2.54
C GLN A 30 -4.79 -4.54 -1.24
N ILE A 31 -5.32 -3.33 -1.06
CA ILE A 31 -6.16 -2.94 0.07
C ILE A 31 -7.50 -2.43 -0.46
N LYS A 32 -8.60 -2.71 0.26
CA LYS A 32 -9.92 -2.16 -0.09
C LYS A 32 -9.99 -0.68 0.30
N PRO A 33 -10.70 0.18 -0.46
CA PRO A 33 -10.84 1.60 -0.13
C PRO A 33 -11.32 1.86 1.31
N GLY A 34 -12.25 1.06 1.83
CA GLY A 34 -12.79 1.21 3.18
C GLY A 34 -11.79 0.88 4.30
N ASP A 35 -10.80 0.03 4.01
CA ASP A 35 -9.79 -0.39 4.99
C ASP A 35 -8.51 0.47 4.91
N TRP A 36 -8.35 1.24 3.82
CA TRP A 36 -7.13 1.97 3.51
C TRP A 36 -6.69 2.91 4.64
N HIS A 37 -7.60 3.69 5.21
CA HIS A 37 -7.26 4.63 6.26
C HIS A 37 -6.64 3.93 7.49
N SER A 38 -7.29 2.87 7.98
CA SER A 38 -6.79 2.09 9.11
C SER A 38 -5.46 1.42 8.81
N ILE A 39 -5.30 0.89 7.60
CA ILE A 39 -4.04 0.27 7.17
C ILE A 39 -2.93 1.32 7.10
N ALA A 40 -3.17 2.51 6.58
CA ALA A 40 -2.16 3.58 6.52
C ALA A 40 -1.66 3.97 7.92
N VAL A 41 -2.57 4.12 8.91
CA VAL A 41 -2.19 4.37 10.31
C VAL A 41 -1.35 3.23 10.88
N ILE A 42 -1.74 1.97 10.63
CA ILE A 42 -0.99 0.80 11.09
C ILE A 42 0.41 0.75 10.47
N LEU A 43 0.53 1.03 9.16
CA LEU A 43 1.82 1.06 8.47
C LEU A 43 2.73 2.16 9.02
N TYR A 44 2.16 3.34 9.29
CA TYR A 44 2.89 4.43 9.92
C TYR A 44 3.42 4.05 11.32
N VAL A 45 2.56 3.46 12.17
CA VAL A 45 2.95 2.94 13.49
C VAL A 45 3.99 1.82 13.39
N TYR A 46 3.92 0.99 12.35
CA TYR A 46 4.90 -0.06 12.06
C TYR A 46 6.26 0.50 11.59
N GLY A 47 6.32 1.79 11.24
CA GLY A 47 7.56 2.49 10.91
C GLY A 47 7.66 2.95 9.45
N TYR A 48 6.66 2.71 8.60
CA TYR A 48 6.62 3.28 7.25
C TYR A 48 6.32 4.78 7.32
N ASN A 49 7.36 5.55 7.62
CA ASN A 49 7.34 6.97 7.94
C ASN A 49 7.58 7.89 6.74
N TYR A 50 7.76 7.33 5.55
CA TYR A 50 8.03 8.11 4.35
C TYR A 50 7.16 7.67 3.17
N LEU A 51 6.23 8.53 2.76
CA LEU A 51 5.49 8.40 1.51
C LEU A 51 6.37 8.88 0.35
N ARG A 52 7.05 7.94 -0.30
CA ARG A 52 7.98 8.23 -1.39
C ARG A 52 7.27 8.71 -2.65
N SER A 53 6.14 8.10 -2.98
CA SER A 53 5.36 8.44 -4.17
C SER A 53 3.91 8.03 -4.00
N GLN A 54 3.01 8.93 -4.37
CA GLN A 54 1.59 8.66 -4.56
C GLN A 54 1.26 8.91 -6.01
N CYS A 55 0.62 7.95 -6.67
CA CYS A 55 0.18 8.08 -8.05
C CYS A 55 -1.12 7.33 -8.29
N ALA A 56 -1.73 7.56 -9.45
CA ALA A 56 -2.94 6.85 -9.85
C ALA A 56 -2.87 6.46 -11.33
N TYR A 57 -3.49 5.35 -11.68
CA TYR A 57 -3.59 4.88 -13.06
C TYR A 57 -4.93 4.17 -13.33
N ASP A 58 -5.33 4.13 -14.59
CA ASP A 58 -6.46 3.31 -15.05
C ASP A 58 -6.00 1.88 -15.26
N VAL A 59 -6.63 0.92 -14.57
CA VAL A 59 -6.21 -0.49 -14.64
C VAL A 59 -6.50 -1.09 -16.00
N ALA A 60 -7.61 -0.68 -16.61
CA ALA A 60 -8.01 -1.05 -17.95
C ALA A 60 -9.06 -0.05 -18.45
N PRO A 61 -9.17 0.20 -19.76
CA PRO A 61 -10.21 1.07 -20.31
C PRO A 61 -11.62 0.68 -19.80
N GLY A 62 -12.32 1.61 -19.15
CA GLY A 62 -13.64 1.37 -18.58
C GLY A 62 -13.66 0.51 -17.30
N GLY A 63 -12.49 0.14 -16.77
CA GLY A 63 -12.31 -0.71 -15.61
C GLY A 63 -12.19 0.04 -14.29
N LEU A 64 -11.45 -0.56 -13.36
CA LEU A 64 -11.14 0.02 -12.05
C LEU A 64 -10.06 1.10 -12.18
N LEU A 65 -10.10 2.09 -11.28
CA LEU A 65 -8.98 2.99 -11.05
C LEU A 65 -8.10 2.41 -9.93
N ALA A 66 -6.80 2.62 -10.00
CA ALA A 66 -5.87 2.28 -8.94
C ALA A 66 -5.24 3.57 -8.39
N SER A 67 -5.28 3.75 -7.07
CA SER A 67 -4.36 4.66 -6.36
C SER A 67 -3.25 3.83 -5.75
N VAL A 68 -2.01 4.27 -5.94
CA VAL A 68 -0.80 3.59 -5.51
C VAL A 68 -0.06 4.46 -4.50
N TYR A 69 0.42 3.84 -3.44
CA TYR A 69 1.21 4.46 -2.39
C TYR A 69 2.49 3.65 -2.20
N HIS A 70 3.63 4.23 -2.57
CA HIS A 70 4.94 3.67 -2.27
C HIS A 70 5.42 4.23 -0.93
N LEU A 71 5.53 3.35 0.06
CA LEU A 71 5.92 3.69 1.41
C LEU A 71 7.29 3.09 1.71
N THR A 72 8.12 3.84 2.42
CA THR A 72 9.47 3.44 2.82
C THR A 72 9.61 3.61 4.33
N ARG A 73 10.28 2.66 4.99
CA ARG A 73 10.74 2.81 6.37
C ARG A 73 12.14 3.41 6.36
N ILE A 74 12.23 4.71 6.65
CA ILE A 74 13.50 5.44 6.71
C ILE A 74 14.01 5.47 8.14
N GLU A 75 15.28 5.12 8.29
CA GLU A 75 16.05 5.19 9.53
C GLU A 75 17.40 5.88 9.26
N TYR A 76 18.02 6.46 10.28
CA TYR A 76 19.31 7.12 10.10
C TYR A 76 20.38 6.11 9.67
N GLY A 77 21.09 6.40 8.57
CA GLY A 77 22.19 5.58 8.06
C GLY A 77 21.76 4.30 7.32
N VAL A 78 20.49 4.16 6.96
CA VAL A 78 20.00 3.01 6.18
C VAL A 78 20.39 3.14 4.69
N ASP A 79 20.95 2.07 4.12
CA ASP A 79 21.35 2.01 2.70
C ASP A 79 20.23 1.43 1.81
N GLN A 80 19.59 0.35 2.27
CA GLN A 80 18.48 -0.32 1.58
C GLN A 80 17.26 -0.38 2.50
N PRO A 81 16.49 0.71 2.61
CA PRO A 81 15.34 0.74 3.49
C PRO A 81 14.25 -0.23 3.03
N GLU A 82 13.47 -0.73 3.98
CA GLU A 82 12.32 -1.59 3.68
C GLU A 82 11.24 -0.76 2.95
N GLU A 83 10.69 -1.31 1.87
CA GLU A 83 9.68 -0.67 1.04
C GLU A 83 8.46 -1.55 0.83
N VAL A 84 7.31 -0.90 0.66
CA VAL A 84 6.06 -1.55 0.26
C VAL A 84 5.31 -0.69 -0.75
N CYS A 85 4.68 -1.34 -1.73
CA CYS A 85 3.72 -0.74 -2.64
C CYS A 85 2.29 -1.12 -2.24
N ILE A 86 1.46 -0.14 -1.87
CA ILE A 86 0.04 -0.35 -1.61
C ILE A 86 -0.78 0.07 -2.82
N LYS A 87 -1.67 -0.80 -3.30
CA LYS A 87 -2.62 -0.51 -4.37
C LYS A 87 -4.05 -0.56 -3.83
N VAL A 88 -4.74 0.56 -3.94
CA VAL A 88 -6.15 0.70 -3.59
C VAL A 88 -6.95 0.82 -4.88
N PHE A 89 -7.74 -0.21 -5.19
CA PHE A 89 -8.59 -0.20 -6.37
C PHE A 89 -9.96 0.36 -6.03
N ALA A 90 -10.42 1.34 -6.82
CA ALA A 90 -11.73 1.96 -6.67
C ALA A 90 -12.55 1.85 -7.96
N PRO A 91 -13.88 1.68 -7.86
CA PRO A 91 -14.74 1.63 -9.02
C PRO A 91 -14.84 3.01 -9.68
N ARG A 92 -14.77 3.06 -11.02
CA ARG A 92 -14.82 4.32 -11.77
C ARG A 92 -16.09 5.15 -11.57
N ARG A 93 -17.21 4.49 -11.23
CA ARG A 93 -18.50 5.13 -10.91
C ARG A 93 -18.51 5.87 -9.55
N ASP A 94 -17.67 5.44 -8.62
CA ASP A 94 -17.55 6.02 -7.28
C ASP A 94 -16.09 5.91 -6.79
N PRO A 95 -15.17 6.72 -7.36
CA PRO A 95 -13.74 6.55 -7.18
C PRO A 95 -13.24 7.22 -5.89
N ARG A 96 -13.95 7.05 -4.78
CA ARG A 96 -13.59 7.66 -3.49
C ARG A 96 -12.65 6.75 -2.70
N ILE A 97 -11.53 7.32 -2.27
CA ILE A 97 -10.56 6.69 -1.38
C ILE A 97 -10.23 7.72 -0.28
N PRO A 98 -10.23 7.34 1.01
CA PRO A 98 -9.83 8.24 2.08
C PRO A 98 -8.41 8.78 1.88
N SER A 99 -8.22 10.09 2.08
CA SER A 99 -6.88 10.68 2.11
C SER A 99 -6.10 10.17 3.32
N VAL A 100 -4.77 10.21 3.22
CA VAL A 100 -3.83 9.89 4.32
C VAL A 100 -2.94 11.08 4.65
N PHE A 101 -3.31 12.29 4.22
CA PHE A 101 -2.56 13.52 4.46
C PHE A 101 -2.32 13.80 5.95
N TRP A 102 -3.22 13.34 6.83
CA TRP A 102 -3.15 13.57 8.27
C TRP A 102 -2.54 12.41 9.06
N VAL A 103 -2.17 11.31 8.38
CA VAL A 103 -1.42 10.22 8.98
C VAL A 103 0.04 10.67 9.11
#